data_AF-A0A7M1T0Z4-F1
#
_entry.id   AF-A0A7M1T0Z4-F1
#
_cell.length_a   1.000
_cell.length_b   1.000
_cell.length_c   1.000
_cell.angle_alpha   90.00
_cell.angle_beta   90.00
_cell.angle_gamma   90.00
#
_symmetry.space_group_name_H-M   'P 1'
#
loop_
_entity.id
_entity.type
_entity.pdbx_description
1 polymer ?
#
loop_
_entity_poly.entity_id
_entity_poly.type
_entity_poly.pdbx_seq_one_letter_code
_entity_poly.pdbx_strand_id
1 'polypeptide(L)'
;MMQGGNFVSGAFSGMFGSLGASGFGAVAGDFAKTAEGIVLSGAVLGGVGSELTGGNFWQGAVIGGIVAGLNHAMHKISNSIEERSIAERELNAVGIEDINATAPNTQESLDKVLSTETLSSMHTKSGNVGITYGTPSDNSYLGETTPNAGSTRATGIIINQSKTFSYFKLYGTLGHELTHAIDYIQGTALSIFRRYYKQNPKTAQTRYNDRLEYRAYQWEVKYAPTVLGTQWYNYYQTKYGWK
;
A
#
# COMPACT_ATOMS: atom_id res chain seq x y z
N MET A 1 -31.99 19.66 -34.10
CA MET A 1 -31.51 19.28 -32.75
C MET A 1 -32.46 18.23 -32.21
N MET A 2 -32.05 16.97 -32.20
CA MET A 2 -32.86 15.87 -31.66
C MET A 2 -32.51 15.72 -30.17
N GLN A 3 -33.52 15.65 -29.31
CA GLN A 3 -33.45 15.70 -27.84
C GLN A 3 -32.64 14.52 -27.26
N GLY A 4 -31.51 14.82 -26.59
CA GLY A 4 -30.73 13.84 -25.82
C GLY A 4 -31.49 13.20 -24.64
N GLY A 5 -32.59 13.81 -24.19
CA GLY A 5 -33.47 13.23 -23.16
C GLY A 5 -34.16 11.92 -23.57
N ASN A 6 -34.54 11.77 -24.84
CA ASN A 6 -35.25 10.58 -25.32
C ASN A 6 -34.30 9.40 -25.58
N PHE A 7 -33.04 9.68 -25.91
CA PHE A 7 -32.04 8.65 -26.12
C PHE A 7 -31.50 8.09 -24.79
N VAL A 8 -31.12 8.97 -23.85
CA VAL A 8 -30.66 8.55 -22.51
C VAL A 8 -31.77 7.82 -21.76
N SER A 9 -33.00 8.37 -21.77
CA SER A 9 -34.15 7.71 -21.16
C SER A 9 -34.52 6.42 -21.89
N GLY A 10 -34.30 6.30 -23.20
CA GLY A 10 -34.52 5.08 -23.98
C GLY A 10 -33.46 3.99 -23.77
N ALA A 11 -32.17 4.35 -23.66
CA ALA A 11 -31.08 3.44 -23.34
C ALA A 11 -31.17 2.93 -21.89
N PHE A 12 -31.51 3.83 -20.96
CA PHE A 12 -31.94 3.44 -19.62
C PHE A 12 -33.16 2.51 -19.76
N SER A 13 -34.30 2.96 -20.29
CA SER A 13 -35.55 2.16 -20.33
C SER A 13 -35.42 0.81 -21.05
N GLY A 14 -34.53 0.66 -22.04
CA GLY A 14 -34.23 -0.62 -22.69
C GLY A 14 -33.43 -1.57 -21.80
N MET A 15 -32.49 -1.05 -21.01
CA MET A 15 -31.79 -1.81 -19.97
C MET A 15 -32.72 -2.16 -18.79
N PHE A 16 -33.49 -1.18 -18.29
CA PHE A 16 -34.47 -1.32 -17.19
C PHE A 16 -35.72 -2.11 -17.58
N GLY A 17 -36.04 -2.21 -18.87
CA GLY A 17 -37.21 -2.94 -19.38
C GLY A 17 -36.96 -4.45 -19.54
N SER A 18 -35.72 -4.89 -19.69
CA SER A 18 -35.38 -6.32 -19.83
C SER A 18 -35.39 -7.09 -18.49
N LEU A 19 -35.45 -6.39 -17.36
CA LEU A 19 -35.58 -6.92 -16.01
C LEU A 19 -36.86 -6.34 -15.39
N GLY A 20 -37.97 -7.07 -15.44
CA GLY A 20 -39.30 -6.57 -15.04
C GLY A 20 -39.32 -5.74 -13.74
N ALA A 21 -40.04 -4.62 -13.77
CA ALA A 21 -40.00 -3.53 -12.78
C ALA A 21 -40.19 -3.93 -11.30
N SER A 22 -40.82 -5.08 -11.00
CA SER A 22 -41.05 -5.55 -9.64
C SER A 22 -39.92 -6.42 -9.05
N GLY A 23 -39.09 -7.06 -9.88
CA GLY A 23 -37.89 -7.80 -9.43
C GLY A 23 -36.66 -6.90 -9.27
N PHE A 24 -36.68 -5.73 -9.91
CA PHE A 24 -35.54 -4.84 -10.02
C PHE A 24 -35.21 -4.09 -8.73
N GLY A 25 -36.19 -3.65 -7.93
CA GLY A 25 -35.89 -2.92 -6.68
C GLY A 25 -35.00 -3.71 -5.70
N ALA A 26 -35.18 -5.04 -5.66
CA ALA A 26 -34.38 -5.95 -4.84
C ALA A 26 -33.05 -6.35 -5.52
N VAL A 27 -33.06 -6.60 -6.84
CA VAL A 27 -31.88 -7.09 -7.58
C VAL A 27 -30.94 -5.96 -8.00
N ALA A 28 -31.44 -4.76 -8.29
CA ALA A 28 -30.64 -3.63 -8.76
C ALA A 28 -29.73 -3.06 -7.68
N GLY A 29 -30.21 -3.02 -6.44
CA GLY A 29 -29.41 -2.58 -5.30
C GLY A 29 -28.21 -3.49 -5.07
N ASP A 30 -28.37 -4.80 -5.26
CA ASP A 30 -27.31 -5.78 -5.05
C ASP A 30 -26.44 -5.98 -6.31
N PHE A 31 -27.03 -5.92 -7.50
CA PHE A 31 -26.31 -5.95 -8.77
C PHE A 31 -25.39 -4.73 -8.92
N ALA A 32 -25.85 -3.52 -8.57
CA ALA A 32 -25.03 -2.31 -8.60
C ALA A 32 -23.85 -2.34 -7.60
N LYS A 33 -23.84 -3.27 -6.63
CA LYS A 33 -22.71 -3.50 -5.71
C LYS A 33 -21.73 -4.56 -6.23
N THR A 34 -22.09 -5.33 -7.27
CA THR A 34 -21.18 -6.29 -7.90
C THR A 34 -20.14 -5.58 -8.76
N ALA A 35 -18.98 -6.21 -8.98
CA ALA A 35 -17.94 -5.64 -9.84
C ALA A 35 -18.44 -5.39 -11.28
N GLU A 36 -19.29 -6.29 -11.78
CA GLU A 36 -19.91 -6.20 -13.10
C GLU A 36 -20.91 -5.03 -13.16
N GLY A 37 -21.75 -4.87 -12.13
CA GLY A 37 -22.71 -3.77 -12.06
C GLY A 37 -22.05 -2.40 -11.95
N ILE A 38 -20.91 -2.29 -11.28
CA ILE A 38 -20.16 -1.02 -11.14
C ILE A 38 -19.50 -0.63 -12.46
N VAL A 39 -18.84 -1.58 -13.14
CA VAL A 39 -18.24 -1.34 -14.47
C VAL A 39 -19.32 -0.97 -15.48
N LEU A 40 -20.45 -1.68 -15.48
CA LEU A 40 -21.56 -1.41 -16.38
C LEU A 40 -22.21 -0.05 -16.11
N SER A 41 -22.40 0.31 -14.84
CA SER A 41 -22.94 1.62 -14.45
C SER A 41 -22.00 2.76 -14.85
N GLY A 42 -20.70 2.58 -14.65
CA GLY A 42 -19.67 3.53 -15.11
C GLY A 42 -19.66 3.68 -16.62
N ALA A 43 -19.81 2.59 -17.36
CA ALA A 43 -19.88 2.62 -18.81
C ALA A 43 -21.13 3.36 -19.31
N VAL A 44 -22.28 3.09 -18.72
CA VAL A 44 -23.52 3.81 -19.09
C VAL A 44 -23.39 5.31 -18.80
N LEU A 45 -22.92 5.69 -17.60
CA LEU A 45 -22.78 7.09 -17.22
C LEU A 45 -21.70 7.82 -18.04
N GLY A 46 -20.59 7.15 -18.35
CA GLY A 46 -19.52 7.71 -19.20
C GLY A 46 -19.98 7.94 -20.64
N GLY A 47 -20.77 7.03 -21.21
CA GLY A 47 -21.33 7.19 -22.55
C GLY A 47 -22.29 8.36 -22.63
N VAL A 48 -23.21 8.45 -21.67
CA VAL A 48 -24.15 9.57 -21.54
C VAL A 48 -23.39 10.90 -21.36
N GLY A 49 -22.41 10.94 -20.46
CA GLY A 49 -21.61 12.15 -20.23
C GLY A 49 -20.85 12.61 -21.47
N SER A 50 -20.24 11.67 -22.21
CA SER A 50 -19.51 12.02 -23.44
C SER A 50 -20.44 12.59 -24.51
N GLU A 51 -21.59 11.97 -24.75
CA GLU A 51 -22.56 12.46 -25.74
C GLU A 51 -23.13 13.84 -25.39
N LEU A 52 -23.42 14.10 -24.11
CA LEU A 52 -23.87 15.41 -23.64
C LEU A 52 -22.84 16.52 -23.85
N THR A 53 -21.56 16.17 -23.86
CA THR A 53 -20.45 17.11 -24.13
C THR A 53 -20.06 17.19 -25.61
N GLY A 54 -20.88 16.61 -26.50
CA GLY A 54 -20.65 16.60 -27.96
C GLY A 54 -19.69 15.52 -28.44
N GLY A 55 -19.35 14.55 -27.59
CA GLY A 55 -18.50 13.40 -27.88
C GLY A 55 -19.26 12.15 -28.33
N ASN A 56 -18.54 11.04 -28.51
CA ASN A 56 -19.11 9.77 -28.94
C ASN A 56 -19.51 8.89 -27.74
N PHE A 57 -20.77 8.46 -27.70
CA PHE A 57 -21.31 7.59 -26.65
C PHE A 57 -20.45 6.34 -26.37
N TRP A 58 -20.02 5.61 -27.39
CA TRP A 58 -19.25 4.38 -27.22
C TRP A 58 -17.84 4.62 -26.66
N GLN A 59 -17.20 5.72 -27.06
CA GLN A 59 -15.93 6.13 -26.48
C GLN A 59 -16.10 6.52 -25.01
N GLY A 60 -17.13 7.31 -24.70
CA GLY A 60 -17.50 7.64 -23.33
C GLY A 60 -17.78 6.41 -22.47
N ALA A 61 -18.45 5.41 -23.04
CA ALA A 61 -18.81 4.20 -22.31
C ALA A 61 -17.60 3.32 -21.99
N VAL A 62 -16.66 3.18 -22.92
CA VAL A 62 -15.40 2.47 -22.65
C VAL A 62 -14.61 3.19 -21.56
N ILE A 63 -14.46 4.51 -21.64
CA ILE A 63 -13.72 5.30 -20.65
C ILE A 63 -14.39 5.22 -19.28
N GLY A 64 -15.71 5.41 -19.22
CA GLY A 64 -16.47 5.35 -17.97
C GLY A 64 -16.43 3.98 -17.29
N GLY A 65 -16.49 2.90 -18.07
CA GLY A 65 -16.37 1.53 -17.57
C GLY A 65 -14.98 1.24 -16.99
N ILE A 66 -13.92 1.72 -17.65
CA ILE A 66 -12.54 1.59 -17.16
C ILE A 66 -12.36 2.37 -15.86
N VAL A 67 -12.82 3.63 -15.80
CA VAL A 67 -12.68 4.48 -14.61
C VAL A 67 -13.45 3.88 -13.42
N ALA A 68 -14.69 3.43 -13.63
CA ALA A 68 -15.46 2.79 -12.57
C ALA A 68 -14.86 1.46 -12.11
N GLY A 69 -14.35 0.65 -13.04
CA GLY A 69 -13.64 -0.60 -12.73
C GLY A 69 -12.36 -0.37 -11.93
N LEU A 70 -11.54 0.62 -12.32
CA LEU A 70 -10.33 1.00 -11.60
C LEU A 70 -10.65 1.60 -10.22
N ASN A 71 -11.68 2.44 -10.12
CA ASN A 71 -12.12 3.02 -8.85
C ASN A 71 -12.63 1.94 -7.88
N HIS A 72 -13.40 0.96 -8.38
CA HIS A 72 -13.85 -0.19 -7.60
C HIS A 72 -12.70 -1.10 -7.19
N ALA A 73 -11.75 -1.38 -8.09
CA ALA A 73 -10.56 -2.16 -7.76
C ALA A 73 -9.72 -1.45 -6.68
N MET A 74 -9.56 -0.13 -6.79
CA MET A 74 -8.85 0.69 -5.81
C MET A 74 -9.57 0.71 -4.44
N HIS A 75 -10.90 0.82 -4.43
CA HIS A 75 -11.69 0.70 -3.21
C HIS A 75 -11.67 -0.72 -2.62
N LYS A 76 -11.65 -1.78 -3.42
CA LYS A 76 -11.47 -3.15 -2.92
C LYS A 76 -10.09 -3.37 -2.31
N ILE A 77 -9.03 -2.80 -2.92
CA ILE A 77 -7.67 -2.80 -2.36
C ILE A 77 -7.67 -2.01 -1.04
N SER A 78 -8.31 -0.84 -0.99
CA SER A 78 -8.47 -0.04 0.23
C SER A 78 -9.24 -0.79 1.32
N ASN A 79 -10.35 -1.44 0.99
CA ASN A 79 -11.17 -2.19 1.94
C ASN A 79 -10.48 -3.48 2.40
N SER A 80 -9.62 -4.09 1.57
CA SER A 80 -8.75 -5.20 1.99
C SER A 80 -7.57 -4.76 2.87
N ILE A 81 -7.22 -3.47 2.85
CA ILE A 81 -6.32 -2.84 3.82
C ILE A 81 -7.07 -2.50 5.12
N GLU A 82 -8.38 -2.22 5.01
CA GLU A 82 -9.33 -1.98 6.11
C GLU A 82 -9.79 -3.28 6.82
N GLU A 83 -9.58 -4.47 6.21
CA GLU A 83 -9.61 -5.77 6.90
C GLU A 83 -8.37 -5.93 7.80
N ARG A 84 -8.36 -5.19 8.92
CA ARG A 84 -7.41 -5.22 10.05
C ARG A 84 -6.05 -5.84 9.74
N SER A 85 -5.19 -5.05 9.11
CA SER A 85 -3.75 -5.31 9.10
C SER A 85 -3.23 -5.77 10.47
N ILE A 86 -2.19 -6.61 10.49
CA ILE A 86 -1.58 -7.07 11.74
C ILE A 86 -1.21 -5.88 12.64
N ALA A 87 -0.73 -4.80 12.03
CA ALA A 87 -0.47 -3.52 12.69
C ALA A 87 -1.68 -2.99 13.46
N GLU A 88 -2.87 -2.93 12.86
CA GLU A 88 -4.07 -2.43 13.54
C GLU A 88 -4.41 -3.27 14.78
N ARG A 89 -4.38 -4.60 14.64
CA ARG A 89 -4.67 -5.50 15.77
C ARG A 89 -3.65 -5.31 16.90
N GLU A 90 -2.36 -5.23 16.58
CA GLU A 90 -1.31 -5.13 17.58
C GLU A 90 -1.26 -3.73 18.23
N LEU A 91 -1.47 -2.66 17.45
CA LEU A 91 -1.58 -1.30 17.97
C LEU A 91 -2.75 -1.17 18.94
N ASN A 92 -3.91 -1.74 18.61
CA ASN A 92 -5.05 -1.82 19.53
C ASN A 92 -4.69 -2.59 20.82
N ALA A 93 -3.96 -3.70 20.71
CA ALA A 93 -3.57 -4.51 21.87
C ALA A 93 -2.65 -3.77 22.86
N VAL A 94 -1.90 -2.77 22.40
CA VAL A 94 -1.09 -1.89 23.25
C VAL A 94 -1.82 -0.61 23.66
N GLY A 95 -3.12 -0.49 23.36
CA GLY A 95 -3.96 0.65 23.75
C GLY A 95 -3.86 1.87 22.83
N ILE A 96 -3.54 1.66 21.55
CA ILE A 96 -3.66 2.68 20.50
C ILE A 96 -4.91 2.35 19.68
N GLU A 97 -6.04 2.96 20.05
CA GLU A 97 -7.33 2.71 19.42
C GLU A 97 -7.49 3.40 18.06
N ASP A 98 -7.07 4.68 17.98
CA ASP A 98 -7.00 5.41 16.72
C ASP A 98 -5.61 5.28 16.11
N ILE A 99 -5.44 4.28 15.24
CA ILE A 99 -4.17 4.01 14.56
C ILE A 99 -3.77 5.11 13.55
N ASN A 100 -4.72 5.96 13.16
CA ASN A 100 -4.49 7.08 12.25
C ASN A 100 -4.18 8.38 13.00
N ALA A 101 -4.37 8.42 14.32
CA ALA A 101 -3.96 9.53 15.15
C ALA A 101 -2.45 9.78 15.03
N THR A 102 -2.08 11.07 15.10
CA THR A 102 -0.68 11.49 15.08
C THR A 102 0.06 10.88 16.26
N ALA A 103 1.12 10.12 15.96
CA ALA A 103 2.09 9.66 16.94
C ALA A 103 3.04 10.82 17.26
N PRO A 104 3.12 11.30 18.52
CA PRO A 104 4.11 12.30 18.91
C PRO A 104 5.52 11.80 18.60
N ASN A 105 6.41 12.67 18.12
CA ASN A 105 7.81 12.31 17.86
C ASN A 105 8.60 12.25 19.19
N THR A 106 8.25 11.30 20.06
CA THR A 106 8.81 11.09 21.40
C THR A 106 9.27 9.65 21.56
N GLN A 107 10.22 9.40 22.47
CA GLN A 107 10.66 8.04 22.78
C GLN A 107 9.50 7.18 23.30
N GLU A 108 8.56 7.77 24.05
CA GLU A 108 7.37 7.06 24.54
C GLU A 108 6.51 6.49 23.40
N SER A 109 6.31 7.25 22.31
CA SER A 109 5.60 6.75 21.14
C SER A 109 6.35 5.60 20.46
N LEU A 110 7.68 5.70 20.36
CA LEU A 110 8.51 4.60 19.82
C LEU A 110 8.37 3.36 20.69
N ASP A 111 8.58 3.48 21.99
CA ASP A 111 8.54 2.39 22.94
C ASP A 111 7.18 1.72 22.95
N LYS A 112 6.10 2.51 22.89
CA LYS A 112 4.74 1.99 22.84
C LYS A 112 4.46 1.21 21.56
N VAL A 113 4.84 1.73 20.40
CA VAL A 113 4.67 1.00 19.13
C VAL A 113 5.59 -0.23 19.08
N LEU A 114 6.82 -0.14 19.57
CA LEU A 114 7.77 -1.26 19.64
C LEU A 114 7.31 -2.37 20.60
N SER A 115 6.46 -2.06 21.58
CA SER A 115 5.89 -3.05 22.49
C SER A 115 4.86 -4.00 21.85
N THR A 116 4.45 -3.73 20.60
CA THR A 116 3.61 -4.64 19.82
C THR A 116 4.30 -6.00 19.61
N GLU A 117 3.52 -7.07 19.55
CA GLU A 117 4.04 -8.45 19.53
C GLU A 117 5.07 -8.66 18.40
N THR A 118 4.72 -8.26 17.18
CA THR A 118 5.58 -8.44 16.01
C THR A 118 6.84 -7.58 16.13
N LEU A 119 6.71 -6.29 16.43
CA LEU A 119 7.87 -5.38 16.48
C LEU A 119 8.80 -5.69 17.65
N SER A 120 8.27 -6.10 18.81
CA SER A 120 9.08 -6.53 19.95
C SER A 120 9.93 -7.77 19.62
N SER A 121 9.33 -8.75 18.94
CA SER A 121 10.06 -9.93 18.43
C SER A 121 11.12 -9.54 17.39
N MET A 122 10.81 -8.59 16.50
CA MET A 122 11.76 -8.10 15.51
C MET A 122 12.92 -7.32 16.15
N HIS A 123 12.64 -6.50 17.17
CA HIS A 123 13.64 -5.75 17.92
C HIS A 123 14.59 -6.68 18.68
N THR A 124 14.05 -7.75 19.26
CA THR A 124 14.89 -8.80 19.85
C THR A 124 15.77 -9.47 18.78
N LYS A 125 15.21 -9.81 17.62
CA LYS A 125 15.93 -10.45 16.51
C LYS A 125 16.97 -9.54 15.86
N SER A 126 16.80 -8.23 15.93
CA SER A 126 17.80 -7.25 15.45
C SER A 126 18.95 -7.04 16.44
N GLY A 127 18.95 -7.75 17.58
CA GLY A 127 19.95 -7.61 18.63
C GLY A 127 19.68 -6.42 19.56
N ASN A 128 18.41 -6.02 19.70
CA ASN A 128 17.97 -4.86 20.48
C ASN A 128 18.66 -3.57 20.01
N VAL A 129 18.69 -3.35 18.68
CA VAL A 129 19.28 -2.14 18.09
C VAL A 129 18.66 -0.88 18.69
N GLY A 130 19.46 0.16 18.95
CA GLY A 130 18.94 1.44 19.44
C GLY A 130 18.06 2.13 18.38
N ILE A 131 16.90 2.65 18.81
CA ILE A 131 15.94 3.33 17.93
C ILE A 131 15.58 4.67 18.55
N THR A 132 15.78 5.75 17.79
CA THR A 132 15.52 7.12 18.25
C THR A 132 14.94 7.98 17.14
N TYR A 133 14.24 9.05 17.50
CA TYR A 133 14.00 10.14 16.56
C TYR A 133 15.29 10.94 16.31
N GLY A 134 15.49 11.37 15.06
CA GLY A 134 16.66 12.15 14.67
C GLY A 134 16.59 12.62 13.21
N THR A 135 17.73 13.09 12.70
CA THR A 135 17.85 13.54 11.32
C THR A 135 18.53 12.45 10.49
N PRO A 136 17.84 11.84 9.51
CA PRO A 136 18.47 10.90 8.59
C PRO A 136 19.43 11.60 7.62
N SER A 137 20.21 10.82 6.88
CA SER A 137 21.14 11.29 5.85
C SER A 137 20.44 11.99 4.68
N ASP A 138 19.20 11.61 4.38
CA ASP A 138 18.32 12.30 3.44
C ASP A 138 16.96 12.57 4.08
N ASN A 139 16.54 13.84 4.08
CA ASN A 139 15.27 14.25 4.69
C ASN A 139 14.03 13.72 3.93
N SER A 140 14.18 13.10 2.77
CA SER A 140 13.09 12.38 2.10
C SER A 140 12.76 11.04 2.79
N TYR A 141 13.70 10.47 3.56
CA TYR A 141 13.52 9.20 4.25
C TYR A 141 12.59 9.33 5.47
N LEU A 142 11.81 8.28 5.72
CA LEU A 142 10.98 8.16 6.93
C LEU A 142 11.76 7.56 8.10
N GLY A 143 12.66 6.62 7.79
CA GLY A 143 13.60 6.02 8.73
C GLY A 143 14.91 5.71 8.02
N GLU A 144 15.94 5.41 8.80
CA GLU A 144 17.24 4.97 8.30
C GLU A 144 17.89 4.00 9.27
N THR A 145 18.34 2.86 8.75
CA THR A 145 19.13 1.88 9.48
C THR A 145 20.60 1.99 9.08
N THR A 146 21.48 2.23 10.05
CA THR A 146 22.92 2.32 9.79
C THR A 146 23.62 0.99 10.10
N PRO A 147 24.30 0.35 9.13
CA PRO A 147 25.13 -0.83 9.40
C PRO A 147 26.49 -0.46 9.99
N ASN A 148 27.13 -1.42 10.68
CA ASN A 148 28.55 -1.32 10.99
C ASN A 148 29.42 -1.50 9.72
N ALA A 149 30.72 -1.19 9.82
CA ALA A 149 31.67 -1.25 8.69
C ALA A 149 31.77 -2.62 7.98
N GLY A 150 31.23 -3.70 8.56
CA GLY A 150 31.16 -5.03 7.96
C GLY A 150 29.76 -5.47 7.51
N SER A 151 28.73 -4.64 7.69
CA SER A 151 27.31 -5.02 7.46
C SER A 151 26.91 -6.31 8.19
N THR A 152 27.48 -6.54 9.38
CA THR A 152 27.21 -7.71 10.23
C THR A 152 26.26 -7.41 11.37
N ARG A 153 25.94 -6.12 11.61
CA ARG A 153 24.87 -5.67 12.51
C ARG A 153 24.52 -4.22 12.20
N ALA A 154 23.33 -3.78 12.62
CA ALA A 154 23.00 -2.36 12.70
C ALA A 154 23.67 -1.71 13.92
N THR A 155 24.05 -0.44 13.80
CA THR A 155 24.53 0.41 14.92
C THR A 155 23.44 1.29 15.50
N GLY A 156 22.39 1.56 14.74
CA GLY A 156 21.23 2.35 15.16
C GLY A 156 20.17 2.44 14.07
N ILE A 157 18.95 2.76 14.48
CA ILE A 157 17.84 3.15 13.62
C ILE A 157 17.43 4.57 13.99
N ILE A 158 17.33 5.43 12.98
CA ILE A 158 16.83 6.80 13.12
C ILE A 158 15.45 6.88 12.48
N ILE A 159 14.45 7.37 13.20
CA ILE A 159 13.17 7.77 12.64
C ILE A 159 13.18 9.27 12.40
N ASN A 160 12.75 9.72 11.23
CA ASN A 160 12.90 11.12 10.83
C ASN A 160 12.02 12.05 11.67
N GLN A 161 12.64 12.82 12.57
CA GLN A 161 11.96 13.73 13.48
C GLN A 161 11.20 14.88 12.79
N SER A 162 11.53 15.17 11.53
CA SER A 162 10.90 16.25 10.75
C SER A 162 9.61 15.81 10.06
N LYS A 163 9.26 14.51 10.14
CA LYS A 163 8.05 13.96 9.52
C LYS A 163 6.97 13.78 10.57
N THR A 164 5.72 13.94 10.14
CA THR A 164 4.55 13.53 10.91
C THR A 164 4.22 12.07 10.61
N PHE A 165 3.99 11.32 11.68
CA PHE A 165 3.56 9.92 11.62
C PHE A 165 2.18 9.78 12.23
N SER A 166 1.34 8.94 11.63
CA SER A 166 0.31 8.24 12.40
C SER A 166 0.94 7.03 13.11
N TYR A 167 0.29 6.48 14.13
CA TYR A 167 0.76 5.25 14.76
C TYR A 167 0.90 4.09 13.76
N PHE A 168 -0.02 3.97 12.81
CA PHE A 168 0.06 2.98 11.73
C PHE A 168 1.31 3.18 10.86
N LYS A 169 1.59 4.42 10.46
CA LYS A 169 2.78 4.74 9.65
C LYS A 169 4.06 4.52 10.44
N LEU A 170 4.07 4.85 11.74
CA LEU A 170 5.20 4.61 12.63
C LEU A 170 5.48 3.11 12.77
N TYR A 171 4.45 2.29 12.97
CA TYR A 171 4.55 0.84 13.02
C TYR A 171 5.18 0.27 11.73
N GLY A 172 4.67 0.68 10.57
CA GLY A 172 5.20 0.25 9.28
C GLY A 172 6.66 0.66 9.09
N THR A 173 7.00 1.91 9.43
CA THR A 173 8.37 2.43 9.33
C THR A 173 9.32 1.66 10.25
N LEU A 174 8.93 1.39 11.49
CA LEU A 174 9.75 0.64 12.44
C LEU A 174 10.02 -0.79 11.96
N GLY A 175 8.99 -1.49 11.46
CA GLY A 175 9.18 -2.84 10.93
C GLY A 175 10.01 -2.88 9.65
N HIS A 176 9.92 -1.86 8.79
CA HIS A 176 10.79 -1.69 7.63
C HIS A 176 12.26 -1.60 8.08
N GLU A 177 12.59 -0.69 8.98
CA GLU A 177 13.95 -0.50 9.46
C GLU A 177 14.48 -1.71 10.26
N LEU A 178 13.63 -2.32 11.08
CA LEU A 178 13.99 -3.55 11.80
C LEU A 178 14.27 -4.72 10.84
N THR A 179 13.64 -4.77 9.66
CA THR A 179 13.95 -5.78 8.63
C THR A 179 15.38 -5.63 8.14
N HIS A 180 15.84 -4.40 7.89
CA HIS A 180 17.25 -4.13 7.54
C HIS A 180 18.20 -4.53 8.67
N ALA A 181 17.86 -4.17 9.91
CA ALA A 181 18.68 -4.52 11.07
C ALA A 181 18.81 -6.05 11.26
N ILE A 182 17.72 -6.78 11.07
CA ILE A 182 17.69 -8.26 11.07
C ILE A 182 18.54 -8.82 9.92
N ASP A 183 18.45 -8.23 8.73
CA ASP A 183 19.22 -8.68 7.57
C ASP A 183 20.73 -8.56 7.80
N TYR A 184 21.19 -7.54 8.53
CA TYR A 184 22.59 -7.42 8.92
C TYR A 184 23.01 -8.48 9.93
N ILE A 185 22.29 -8.62 11.04
CA ILE A 185 22.69 -9.53 12.13
C ILE A 185 22.59 -11.02 11.76
N GLN A 186 21.67 -11.38 10.87
CA GLN A 186 21.54 -12.75 10.35
C GLN A 186 22.52 -13.05 9.21
N GLY A 187 23.30 -12.07 8.75
CA GLY A 187 24.21 -12.22 7.60
C GLY A 187 23.50 -12.32 6.24
N THR A 188 22.18 -12.08 6.20
CA THR A 188 21.37 -12.07 4.97
C THR A 188 21.87 -10.99 4.01
N ALA A 189 22.13 -9.78 4.51
CA ALA A 189 22.66 -8.67 3.73
C ALA A 189 24.00 -9.04 3.07
N LEU A 190 24.93 -9.58 3.85
CA LEU A 190 26.24 -10.01 3.34
C LEU A 190 26.13 -11.14 2.32
N SER A 191 25.24 -12.10 2.54
CA SER A 191 24.96 -13.21 1.61
C SER A 191 24.41 -12.70 0.27
N ILE A 192 23.47 -11.75 0.31
CA ILE A 192 22.90 -11.09 -0.87
C ILE A 192 23.99 -10.34 -1.64
N PHE A 193 24.78 -9.52 -0.95
CA PHE A 193 25.86 -8.76 -1.58
C PHE A 193 26.87 -9.68 -2.28
N ARG A 194 27.37 -10.70 -1.58
CA ARG A 194 28.33 -11.68 -2.15
C ARG A 194 27.77 -12.38 -3.39
N ARG A 195 26.48 -12.72 -3.37
CA ARG A 195 25.80 -13.35 -4.51
C ARG A 195 25.78 -12.42 -5.73
N TYR A 196 25.36 -11.17 -5.58
CA TYR A 196 25.31 -10.24 -6.71
C TYR A 196 26.70 -9.80 -7.16
N TYR A 197 27.65 -9.68 -6.24
CA TYR A 197 29.05 -9.39 -6.59
C TYR A 197 29.66 -10.49 -7.46
N LYS A 198 29.40 -11.77 -7.13
CA LYS A 198 29.82 -12.91 -7.96
C LYS A 198 29.19 -12.91 -9.35
N GLN A 199 27.96 -12.41 -9.48
CA GLN A 199 27.26 -12.34 -10.77
C GLN A 199 27.76 -11.19 -11.64
N ASN A 200 27.82 -9.98 -11.07
CA ASN A 200 28.30 -8.79 -11.76
C ASN A 200 28.69 -7.70 -10.74
N PRO A 201 29.99 -7.48 -10.50
CA PRO A 201 30.49 -6.48 -9.57
C PRO A 201 29.99 -5.06 -9.84
N LYS A 202 29.80 -4.69 -11.11
CA LYS A 202 29.39 -3.32 -11.49
C LYS A 202 27.97 -2.99 -11.05
N THR A 203 27.08 -3.98 -11.03
CA THR A 203 25.67 -3.80 -10.64
C THR A 203 25.37 -4.31 -9.24
N ALA A 204 26.38 -4.87 -8.55
CA ALA A 204 26.19 -5.59 -7.30
C ALA A 204 25.60 -4.71 -6.19
N GLN A 205 26.13 -3.50 -6.03
CA GLN A 205 25.67 -2.56 -5.01
C GLN A 205 24.20 -2.17 -5.21
N THR A 206 23.81 -1.81 -6.44
CA THR A 206 22.43 -1.43 -6.76
C THR A 206 21.47 -2.60 -6.53
N ARG A 207 21.81 -3.80 -6.99
CA ARG A 207 20.95 -4.98 -6.78
C ARG A 207 20.87 -5.41 -5.32
N TYR A 208 21.96 -5.21 -4.57
CA TYR A 208 22.00 -5.44 -3.14
C TYR A 208 21.05 -4.49 -2.41
N ASN A 209 21.15 -3.18 -2.63
CA ASN A 209 20.26 -2.19 -2.03
C ASN A 209 18.79 -2.48 -2.40
N ASP A 210 18.49 -2.66 -3.68
CA ASP A 210 17.14 -2.96 -4.16
C ASP A 210 16.57 -4.25 -3.54
N ARG A 211 17.42 -5.25 -3.26
CA ARG A 211 16.98 -6.50 -2.65
C ARG A 211 16.68 -6.35 -1.16
N LEU A 212 17.42 -5.51 -0.44
CA LEU A 212 17.10 -5.22 0.96
C LEU A 212 15.79 -4.44 1.06
N GLU A 213 15.63 -3.39 0.25
CA GLU A 213 14.38 -2.62 0.17
C GLU A 213 13.19 -3.51 -0.18
N TYR A 214 13.33 -4.39 -1.19
CA TYR A 214 12.28 -5.34 -1.54
C TYR A 214 11.84 -6.21 -0.35
N ARG A 215 12.78 -6.70 0.47
CA ARG A 215 12.47 -7.52 1.64
C ARG A 215 11.75 -6.72 2.71
N ALA A 216 12.15 -5.47 2.93
CA ALA A 216 11.49 -4.58 3.87
C ALA A 216 10.06 -4.24 3.42
N TYR A 217 9.85 -3.93 2.14
CA TYR A 217 8.50 -3.71 1.59
C TYR A 217 7.65 -4.99 1.53
N GLN A 218 8.26 -6.15 1.31
CA GLN A 218 7.56 -7.43 1.41
C GLN A 218 7.03 -7.67 2.82
N TRP A 219 7.79 -7.27 3.85
CA TRP A 219 7.29 -7.26 5.22
C TRP A 219 6.17 -6.23 5.37
N GLU A 220 6.35 -4.99 4.92
CA GLU A 220 5.36 -3.91 5.07
C GLU A 220 3.99 -4.31 4.47
N VAL A 221 3.97 -4.84 3.25
CA VAL A 221 2.73 -5.31 2.59
C VAL A 221 2.01 -6.40 3.40
N LYS A 222 2.74 -7.21 4.16
CA LYS A 222 2.16 -8.28 4.98
C LYS A 222 1.63 -7.78 6.33
N TYR A 223 2.30 -6.81 6.95
CA TYR A 223 2.04 -6.43 8.34
C TYR A 223 1.37 -5.06 8.49
N ALA A 224 1.71 -4.10 7.64
CA ALA A 224 1.24 -2.72 7.67
C ALA A 224 1.07 -2.16 6.23
N PRO A 225 0.19 -2.77 5.42
CA PRO A 225 0.11 -2.43 4.01
C PRO A 225 -0.29 -0.97 3.80
N THR A 226 0.61 -0.21 3.18
CA THR A 226 0.32 1.14 2.67
C THR A 226 0.24 1.11 1.14
N VAL A 227 -0.44 2.09 0.54
CA VAL A 227 -0.46 2.26 -0.93
C VAL A 227 0.97 2.41 -1.46
N LEU A 228 1.80 3.23 -0.80
CA LEU A 228 3.19 3.46 -1.21
C LEU A 228 4.07 2.22 -1.04
N GLY A 229 3.99 1.52 0.09
CA GLY A 229 4.75 0.29 0.32
C GLY A 229 4.38 -0.81 -0.68
N THR A 230 3.10 -0.92 -1.01
CA THR A 230 2.61 -1.85 -2.05
C THR A 230 3.13 -1.47 -3.44
N GLN A 231 3.17 -0.18 -3.77
CA GLN A 231 3.74 0.30 -5.04
C GLN A 231 5.23 -0.03 -5.14
N TRP A 232 6.02 0.21 -4.08
CA TRP A 232 7.44 -0.12 -4.07
C TRP A 232 7.70 -1.62 -4.13
N TYR A 233 6.95 -2.42 -3.38
CA TYR A 233 7.00 -3.88 -3.48
C TYR A 233 6.76 -4.34 -4.93
N ASN A 234 5.68 -3.88 -5.57
CA ASN A 234 5.34 -4.21 -6.96
C ASN A 234 6.38 -3.70 -7.96
N TYR A 235 6.96 -2.52 -7.72
CA TYR A 235 8.06 -1.98 -8.54
C TYR A 235 9.25 -2.94 -8.57
N TYR A 236 9.71 -3.41 -7.40
CA TYR A 236 10.83 -4.35 -7.33
C TYR A 236 10.50 -5.72 -7.92
N GLN A 237 9.28 -6.23 -7.70
CA GLN A 237 8.82 -7.47 -8.36
C GLN A 237 8.85 -7.34 -9.88
N THR A 238 8.35 -6.24 -10.43
CA THR A 238 8.29 -5.99 -11.88
C THR A 238 9.69 -5.80 -12.46
N LYS A 239 10.54 -5.01 -11.79
CA LYS A 239 11.91 -4.71 -12.23
C LYS A 239 12.82 -5.93 -12.28
N TYR A 240 12.66 -6.87 -11.33
CA TYR A 240 13.60 -7.98 -11.16
C TYR A 240 13.00 -9.39 -11.26
N GLY A 241 11.67 -9.52 -11.38
CA GLY A 241 10.97 -10.81 -11.39
C GLY A 241 11.06 -11.56 -10.05
N TRP A 242 11.24 -10.86 -8.93
CA TRP A 242 11.32 -11.48 -7.61
C TRP A 242 9.94 -11.91 -7.09
N LYS A 243 9.94 -13.04 -6.39
CA LYS A 243 8.78 -13.64 -5.73
C LYS A 243 8.97 -13.62 -4.23
#